data_AF-A0A430A8V5-F1
#
_entry.id   AF-A0A430A8V5-F1
#
_cell.length_a   1.000
_cell.length_b   1.000
_cell.length_c   1.000
_cell.angle_alpha   90.00
_cell.angle_beta   90.00
_cell.angle_gamma   90.00
#
_symmetry.space_group_name_H-M   'P 1'
#
loop_
_entity.id
_entity.type
_entity.pdbx_description
1 polymer ?
#
loop_
_entity_poly.entity_id
_entity_poly.type
_entity_poly.pdbx_seq_one_letter_code
_entity_poly.pdbx_strand_id
1 'polypeptide(L)'
;MFDYQEYLEKGNALSFEEALEMYNKIHGSADSEDEDFNFLWSSVIEAASDYVKKRNDWLTYTIEQKQQMDASRTAQHNAFMATLQPLARYMTMKEWDATWYDTLINVDHERQKQGDFAGYLLCIGCIKAR
;
A
#
# COMPACT_ATOMS: atom_id res chain seq x y z
N MET A 1 22.79 0.40 9.61
CA MET A 1 22.42 1.40 8.60
C MET A 1 21.50 0.71 7.61
N PHE A 2 20.45 1.38 7.13
CA PHE A 2 19.61 0.81 6.07
C PHE A 2 20.31 1.02 4.72
N ASP A 3 20.49 -0.04 3.95
CA ASP A 3 20.95 0.02 2.56
C ASP A 3 19.77 -0.33 1.64
N TYR A 4 19.46 0.58 0.73
CA TYR A 4 18.34 0.41 -0.18
C TYR A 4 18.64 -0.60 -1.30
N GLN A 5 19.88 -0.66 -1.79
CA GLN A 5 20.26 -1.57 -2.86
C GLN A 5 20.20 -3.03 -2.36
N GLU A 6 20.75 -3.30 -1.17
CA GLU A 6 20.63 -4.62 -0.54
C GLU A 6 19.17 -4.99 -0.21
N TYR A 7 18.32 -4.00 0.09
CA TYR A 7 16.89 -4.24 0.28
C TYR A 7 16.22 -4.69 -1.03
N LEU A 8 16.54 -4.06 -2.17
CA LEU A 8 15.97 -4.39 -3.47
C LEU A 8 16.37 -5.79 -3.97
N GLU A 9 17.48 -6.35 -3.48
CA GLU A 9 17.87 -7.73 -3.79
C GLU A 9 16.94 -8.78 -3.15
N LYS A 10 16.06 -8.39 -2.21
CA LYS A 10 15.07 -9.29 -1.62
C LYS A 10 13.97 -9.58 -2.63
N GLY A 11 13.67 -10.86 -2.84
CA GLY A 11 12.67 -11.29 -3.84
C GLY A 11 11.25 -10.76 -3.65
N ASN A 12 10.94 -10.17 -2.49
CA ASN A 12 9.64 -9.57 -2.15
C ASN A 12 9.72 -8.07 -1.86
N ALA A 13 10.82 -7.41 -2.27
CA ALA A 13 10.95 -5.97 -2.20
C ALA A 13 10.05 -5.29 -3.24
N LEU A 14 9.60 -4.08 -2.92
CA LEU A 14 9.02 -3.17 -3.88
C LEU A 14 9.96 -1.97 -4.02
N SER A 15 10.33 -1.59 -5.23
CA SER A 15 11.02 -0.33 -5.45
C SER A 15 10.06 0.87 -5.37
N PHE A 16 10.62 2.06 -5.13
CA PHE A 16 9.83 3.29 -5.18
C PHE A 16 9.32 3.53 -6.60
N GLU A 17 10.12 3.21 -7.62
CA GLU A 17 9.80 3.35 -9.03
C GLU A 17 8.61 2.46 -9.42
N GLU A 18 8.58 1.19 -9.00
CA GLU A 18 7.44 0.30 -9.23
C GLU A 18 6.17 0.82 -8.52
N ALA A 19 6.31 1.29 -7.28
CA ALA A 19 5.19 1.88 -6.55
C ALA A 19 4.66 3.15 -7.22
N LEU A 20 5.56 3.99 -7.74
CA LEU A 20 5.22 5.21 -8.46
C LEU A 20 4.56 4.90 -9.81
N GLU A 21 5.01 3.87 -10.53
CA GLU A 21 4.35 3.41 -11.75
C GLU A 21 2.91 2.96 -11.47
N MET A 22 2.70 2.16 -10.42
CA MET A 22 1.35 1.75 -10.00
C MET A 22 0.49 2.95 -9.61
N TYR A 23 1.03 3.89 -8.83
CA TYR A 23 0.33 5.14 -8.46
C TYR A 23 -0.09 5.95 -9.70
N ASN A 24 0.79 6.07 -10.69
CA ASN A 24 0.52 6.79 -11.93
C ASN A 24 -0.51 6.06 -12.81
N LYS A 25 -0.53 4.73 -12.84
CA LYS A 25 -1.57 3.95 -13.53
C LYS A 25 -2.95 4.21 -12.93
N ILE A 26 -3.02 4.24 -11.58
CA ILE A 26 -4.27 4.53 -10.85
C ILE A 26 -4.80 5.92 -11.22
N HIS A 27 -3.99 6.96 -11.03
CA HIS A 27 -4.44 8.34 -11.22
C HIS A 27 -4.42 8.82 -12.68
N GLY A 28 -3.70 8.14 -13.57
CA GLY A 28 -3.65 8.46 -14.99
C GLY A 28 -4.84 7.91 -15.77
N SER A 29 -5.54 6.91 -15.22
CA SER A 29 -6.75 6.33 -15.84
C SER A 29 -8.05 6.79 -15.17
N ALA A 30 -8.03 7.03 -13.85
CA ALA A 30 -9.21 7.47 -13.11
C ALA A 30 -9.62 8.91 -13.44
N ASP A 31 -10.93 9.16 -13.43
CA ASP A 31 -11.49 10.51 -13.41
C ASP A 31 -11.32 11.13 -12.02
N SER A 32 -10.63 12.27 -11.92
CA SER A 32 -10.35 12.94 -10.65
C SER A 32 -11.59 13.53 -9.98
N GLU A 33 -12.65 13.79 -10.75
CA GLU A 33 -13.90 14.35 -10.24
C GLU A 33 -14.91 13.27 -9.81
N ASP A 34 -14.58 11.99 -10.01
CA ASP A 34 -15.47 10.88 -9.65
C ASP A 34 -15.52 10.67 -8.13
N GLU A 35 -16.69 10.91 -7.53
CA GLU A 35 -16.90 10.86 -6.08
C GLU A 35 -16.67 9.47 -5.48
N ASP A 36 -17.09 8.41 -6.18
CA ASP A 36 -16.92 7.02 -5.71
C ASP A 36 -15.44 6.63 -5.72
N PHE A 37 -14.70 6.99 -6.77
CA PHE A 37 -13.26 6.80 -6.84
C PHE A 37 -12.56 7.53 -5.69
N ASN A 38 -12.90 8.80 -5.47
CA ASN A 38 -12.31 9.61 -4.40
C ASN A 38 -12.61 9.02 -3.01
N PHE A 39 -13.80 8.48 -2.79
CA PHE A 39 -14.17 7.78 -1.55
C PHE A 39 -13.36 6.49 -1.35
N LEU A 40 -13.25 5.65 -2.39
CA LEU A 40 -12.48 4.41 -2.36
C LEU A 40 -10.99 4.68 -2.16
N TRP A 41 -10.45 5.69 -2.85
CA TRP A 41 -9.05 6.12 -2.73
C TRP A 41 -8.75 6.65 -1.32
N SER A 42 -9.64 7.47 -0.75
CA SER A 42 -9.49 7.95 0.63
C SER A 42 -9.45 6.79 1.62
N SER A 43 -10.32 5.78 1.44
CA SER A 43 -10.32 4.56 2.25
C SER A 43 -8.99 3.78 2.17
N VAL A 44 -8.37 3.75 0.97
CA VAL A 44 -7.03 3.15 0.78
C VAL A 44 -5.97 3.91 1.58
N ILE A 45 -5.95 5.25 1.49
CA ILE A 45 -4.96 6.09 2.17
C ILE A 45 -5.12 6.04 3.69
N GLU A 46 -6.36 6.04 4.20
CA GLU A 46 -6.65 5.91 5.63
C GLU A 46 -6.13 4.58 6.19
N ALA A 47 -6.47 3.46 5.53
CA ALA A 47 -6.02 2.14 5.94
C ALA A 47 -4.49 1.98 5.82
N ALA A 48 -3.87 2.57 4.79
CA ALA A 48 -2.43 2.61 4.65
C ALA A 48 -1.77 3.37 5.80
N SER A 49 -2.32 4.52 6.18
CA SER A 49 -1.87 5.34 7.32
C SER A 49 -1.87 4.55 8.63
N ASP A 50 -2.99 3.89 8.94
CA ASP A 50 -3.12 3.09 10.16
C ASP A 50 -2.14 1.92 10.20
N TYR A 51 -1.97 1.21 9.06
CA TYR A 51 -1.02 0.12 8.96
C TYR A 51 0.43 0.60 9.09
N VAL A 52 0.84 1.62 8.32
CA VAL A 52 2.22 2.12 8.31
C VAL A 52 2.60 2.69 9.67
N LYS A 53 1.68 3.35 10.37
CA LYS A 53 1.89 3.77 11.76
C LYS A 53 2.26 2.58 12.65
N LYS A 54 1.47 1.50 12.63
CA LYS A 54 1.77 0.28 13.40
C LYS A 54 3.09 -0.37 12.97
N ARG A 55 3.40 -0.37 11.67
CA ARG A 55 4.65 -0.91 11.13
C ARG A 55 5.87 -0.11 11.61
N ASN A 56 5.76 1.20 11.70
CA ASN A 56 6.82 2.07 12.22
C ASN A 56 6.96 1.95 13.74
N ASP A 57 5.85 1.96 14.47
CA ASP A 57 5.85 1.77 15.93
C ASP A 57 6.55 0.46 16.33
N TRP A 58 6.35 -0.61 15.53
CA TRP A 58 7.00 -1.92 15.70
C TRP A 58 8.52 -1.85 15.84
N LEU A 59 9.18 -0.87 15.19
CA LEU A 59 10.63 -0.70 15.25
C LEU A 59 11.11 -0.26 16.65
N THR A 60 10.22 0.33 17.45
CA THR A 60 10.52 0.86 18.79
C THR A 60 10.06 -0.06 19.93
N TYR A 61 9.29 -1.10 19.62
CA TYR A 61 8.75 -2.03 20.61
C TYR A 61 9.78 -3.02 21.16
N THR A 62 9.63 -3.36 22.45
CA THR A 62 10.31 -4.51 23.07
C THR A 62 9.83 -5.84 22.47
N ILE A 63 10.48 -6.94 22.80
CA ILE A 63 10.09 -8.28 22.31
C ILE A 63 8.69 -8.65 22.80
N GLU A 64 8.34 -8.33 24.05
CA GLU A 64 7.04 -8.61 24.65
C GLU A 64 5.94 -7.77 23.99
N GLN A 65 6.20 -6.48 23.76
CA GLN A 65 5.28 -5.59 23.05
C GLN A 65 5.06 -6.06 21.62
N LYS A 66 6.11 -6.51 20.94
CA LYS A 66 6.00 -7.11 19.60
C LYS A 66 5.05 -8.30 19.60
N GLN A 67 5.23 -9.25 20.51
CA GLN A 67 4.34 -10.42 20.61
C GLN A 67 2.87 -10.02 20.85
N GLN A 68 2.61 -9.02 21.70
CA GLN A 68 1.25 -8.54 21.96
C GLN A 68 0.62 -7.82 20.77
N MET A 69 1.42 -7.08 20.00
CA MET A 69 0.93 -6.21 18.93
C MET A 69 0.90 -6.90 17.56
N ASP A 70 1.45 -8.11 17.44
CA ASP A 70 1.61 -8.79 16.15
C ASP A 70 0.28 -9.10 15.46
N ALA A 71 -0.72 -9.52 16.25
CA ALA A 71 -2.08 -9.74 15.78
C ALA A 71 -2.72 -8.43 15.28
N SER A 72 -2.53 -7.33 16.01
CA SER A 72 -3.05 -6.01 15.63
C SER A 72 -2.40 -5.52 14.33
N ARG A 73 -1.08 -5.65 14.19
CA ARG A 73 -0.34 -5.30 12.97
C ARG A 73 -0.82 -6.12 11.77
N THR A 74 -1.04 -7.41 11.97
CA THR A 74 -1.58 -8.32 10.94
C THR A 74 -2.98 -7.90 10.50
N ALA A 75 -3.85 -7.53 11.45
CA ALA A 75 -5.20 -7.06 11.17
C ALA A 75 -5.19 -5.75 10.36
N GLN A 76 -4.31 -4.79 10.70
CA GLN A 76 -4.21 -3.53 9.96
C GLN A 76 -3.70 -3.72 8.53
N HIS A 77 -2.73 -4.61 8.33
CA HIS A 77 -2.29 -4.98 6.98
C HIS A 77 -3.45 -5.58 6.17
N ASN A 78 -4.22 -6.49 6.77
CA ASN A 78 -5.37 -7.10 6.09
C ASN A 78 -6.47 -6.06 5.78
N ALA A 79 -6.67 -5.08 6.67
CA ALA A 79 -7.60 -3.98 6.44
C ALA A 79 -7.17 -3.13 5.24
N PHE A 80 -5.89 -2.78 5.13
CA PHE A 80 -5.34 -2.12 3.94
C PHE A 80 -5.54 -2.96 2.67
N MET A 81 -5.25 -4.26 2.71
CA MET A 81 -5.47 -5.12 1.54
C MET A 81 -6.95 -5.20 1.13
N ALA A 82 -7.87 -5.17 2.10
CA ALA A 82 -9.30 -5.22 1.85
C ALA A 82 -9.85 -3.96 1.17
N THR A 83 -9.15 -2.82 1.21
CA THR A 83 -9.58 -1.59 0.50
C THR A 83 -9.11 -1.56 -0.96
N LEU A 84 -8.04 -2.28 -1.31
CA LEU A 84 -7.51 -2.32 -2.67
C LEU A 84 -8.43 -3.05 -3.66
N GLN A 85 -9.05 -4.15 -3.24
CA GLN A 85 -9.92 -4.94 -4.12
C GLN A 85 -11.18 -4.18 -4.56
N PRO A 86 -11.94 -3.50 -3.68
CA PRO A 86 -13.05 -2.64 -4.09
C PRO A 86 -12.63 -1.55 -5.07
N LEU A 87 -11.48 -0.89 -4.85
CA LEU A 87 -10.94 0.11 -5.78
C LEU A 87 -10.69 -0.48 -7.17
N ALA A 88 -9.94 -1.58 -7.25
CA ALA A 88 -9.63 -2.23 -8.52
C ALA A 88 -10.88 -2.70 -9.26
N ARG A 89 -11.87 -3.23 -8.53
CA ARG A 89 -13.17 -3.62 -9.10
C ARG A 89 -13.93 -2.43 -9.65
N TYR A 90 -13.96 -1.32 -8.92
CA TYR A 90 -14.61 -0.10 -9.37
C TYR A 90 -13.95 0.45 -10.64
N MET A 91 -12.61 0.55 -10.65
CA MET A 91 -11.85 0.96 -11.83
C MET A 91 -12.16 0.07 -13.05
N THR A 92 -12.21 -1.25 -12.86
CA THR A 92 -12.60 -2.20 -13.92
C THR A 92 -14.01 -1.92 -14.45
N MET A 93 -14.98 -1.63 -13.57
CA MET A 93 -16.36 -1.29 -13.97
C MET A 93 -16.44 0.01 -14.79
N LYS A 94 -15.49 0.92 -14.59
CA LYS A 94 -15.39 2.21 -15.29
C LYS A 94 -14.51 2.14 -16.54
N GLU A 95 -14.05 0.95 -16.92
CA GLU A 95 -13.11 0.73 -18.03
C GLU A 95 -11.77 1.46 -17.84
N TRP A 96 -11.37 1.73 -16.59
CA TRP A 96 -10.07 2.29 -16.22
C TRP A 96 -9.02 1.20 -15.99
N ASP A 97 -7.74 1.59 -15.91
CA ASP A 97 -6.64 0.64 -15.73
C ASP A 97 -6.62 0.10 -14.28
N ALA A 98 -6.96 -1.19 -14.13
CA ALA A 98 -6.88 -1.94 -12.89
C ALA A 98 -5.73 -2.97 -12.85
N THR A 99 -4.84 -2.98 -13.85
CA THR A 99 -3.75 -3.99 -13.98
C THR A 99 -2.68 -3.88 -12.88
N TRP A 100 -2.59 -2.71 -12.24
CA TRP A 100 -1.76 -2.50 -11.06
C TRP A 100 -2.14 -3.45 -9.92
N TYR A 101 -3.42 -3.80 -9.78
CA TYR A 101 -3.90 -4.65 -8.70
C TYR A 101 -3.34 -6.06 -8.86
N ASP A 102 -3.45 -6.63 -10.06
CA ASP A 102 -2.88 -7.93 -10.41
C ASP A 102 -1.37 -7.96 -10.18
N THR A 103 -0.64 -6.90 -10.53
CA THR A 103 0.81 -6.79 -10.29
C THR A 103 1.16 -6.83 -8.79
N LEU A 104 0.27 -6.30 -7.96
CA LEU A 104 0.43 -6.23 -6.51
C LEU A 104 -0.04 -7.51 -5.79
N ILE A 105 -1.03 -8.24 -6.34
CA ILE A 105 -1.65 -9.42 -5.70
C ILE A 105 -1.26 -10.77 -6.30
N ASN A 106 -0.77 -10.86 -7.55
CA ASN A 106 -0.51 -12.14 -8.24
C ASN A 106 0.74 -12.90 -7.75
N VAL A 107 1.44 -12.40 -6.74
CA VAL A 107 2.56 -13.13 -6.15
C VAL A 107 2.14 -13.63 -4.77
N ASP A 108 1.75 -14.91 -4.72
CA ASP A 108 1.50 -15.61 -3.47
C ASP A 108 2.65 -15.36 -2.49
N HIS A 109 2.32 -14.99 -1.25
CA HIS A 109 3.25 -14.75 -0.12
C HIS A 109 3.97 -13.39 -0.03
N GLU A 110 3.65 -12.37 -0.84
CA GLU A 110 4.34 -11.05 -0.74
C GLU A 110 3.66 -10.02 0.17
N ARG A 111 3.31 -10.41 1.42
CA ARG A 111 2.79 -9.45 2.43
C ARG A 111 3.72 -8.25 2.64
N GLN A 112 5.03 -8.46 2.49
CA GLN A 112 6.05 -7.42 2.61
C GLN A 112 5.91 -6.39 1.48
N LYS A 113 5.88 -6.81 0.20
CA LYS A 113 5.69 -5.93 -0.96
C LYS A 113 4.42 -5.10 -0.85
N GLN A 114 3.32 -5.73 -0.42
CA GLN A 114 2.04 -5.06 -0.17
C GLN A 114 2.17 -3.99 0.92
N GLY A 115 2.87 -4.32 2.01
CA GLY A 115 3.15 -3.35 3.06
C GLY A 115 4.09 -2.23 2.61
N ASP A 116 5.02 -2.52 1.70
CA ASP A 116 5.94 -1.55 1.12
C ASP A 116 5.18 -0.55 0.24
N PHE A 117 4.22 -1.06 -0.56
CA PHE A 117 3.31 -0.21 -1.32
C PHE A 117 2.54 0.77 -0.42
N ALA A 118 1.96 0.31 0.70
CA ALA A 118 1.30 1.20 1.67
C ALA A 118 2.24 2.32 2.16
N GLY A 119 3.51 1.99 2.46
CA GLY A 119 4.52 2.97 2.87
C GLY A 119 4.83 3.98 1.77
N TYR A 120 4.99 3.52 0.54
CA TYR A 120 5.25 4.40 -0.61
C TYR A 120 4.07 5.29 -0.97
N LEU A 121 2.82 4.84 -0.83
CA LEU A 121 1.64 5.68 -1.02
C LEU A 121 1.66 6.89 -0.08
N LEU A 122 1.97 6.68 1.20
CA LEU A 122 2.08 7.78 2.15
C LEU A 122 3.28 8.69 1.85
N CYS A 123 4.41 8.12 1.43
CA CYS A 123 5.56 8.90 0.98
C CYS A 123 5.18 9.85 -0.17
N ILE A 124 4.55 9.32 -1.22
CA ILE A 124 4.07 10.10 -2.38
C ILE A 124 3.08 11.17 -1.90
N GLY A 125 2.12 10.82 -1.05
CA GLY A 125 1.15 11.74 -0.48
C GLY A 125 1.81 12.89 0.29
N CYS A 126 2.81 12.60 1.13
CA CYS A 126 3.57 13.60 1.86
C CYS A 126 4.35 14.54 0.93
N ILE A 127 4.89 14.03 -0.18
CA ILE A 127 5.59 14.86 -1.17
C ILE A 127 4.61 15.75 -1.93
N LYS A 128 3.45 15.21 -2.33
CA LYS A 128 2.40 15.94 -3.06
C LYS A 128 1.76 17.07 -2.23
N ALA A 129 1.73 16.94 -0.90
CA ALA A 129 1.16 17.94 0.01
C ALA A 129 2.11 19.12 0.32
N ARG A 130 3.33 19.13 -0.24
CA ARG A 130 4.25 20.27 -0.17
C ARG A 130 3.81 21.41 -1.06
#